data_AF-A0A920PA68-F1
#
_entry.id   AF-A0A920PA68-F1
#
_cell.length_a   1.000
_cell.length_b   1.000
_cell.length_c   1.000
_cell.angle_alpha   90.00
_cell.angle_beta   90.00
_cell.angle_gamma   90.00
#
_symmetry.space_group_name_H-M   'P 1'
#
loop_
_entity.id
_entity.type
_entity.pdbx_description
1 polymer ?
#
loop_
_entity_poly.entity_id
_entity_poly.type
_entity_poly.pdbx_seq_one_letter_code
_entity_poly.pdbx_strand_id
1 'polypeptide(L)'
;MDLKSDSQIRIAVSPIVWGDSVRGPAGKIMRELGYEVSCVTVAELYRDFCDVFVIDVQDKEHCKAIESLGIKPFVGPILMNSKADKIALAKTLLELDVN
;
A
#
# COMPACT_ATOMS: atom_id res chain seq x y z
N MET A 1 11.37 -18.26 1.17
CA MET A 1 11.68 -16.86 1.50
C MET A 1 10.64 -16.44 2.51
N ASP A 2 11.06 -16.07 3.73
CA ASP A 2 10.17 -15.59 4.78
C ASP A 2 10.25 -14.07 4.82
N LEU A 3 9.15 -13.40 4.50
CA LEU A 3 9.08 -11.93 4.44
C LEU A 3 9.31 -11.28 5.81
N LYS A 4 9.10 -12.01 6.92
CA LYS A 4 9.28 -11.46 8.27
C LYS A 4 10.74 -11.44 8.72
N SER A 5 11.57 -12.34 8.19
CA SER A 5 12.98 -12.47 8.58
C SER A 5 13.96 -11.93 7.53
N ASP A 6 13.46 -11.38 6.43
CA ASP A 6 14.30 -10.81 5.37
C ASP A 6 14.87 -9.46 5.80
N SER A 7 16.14 -9.20 5.44
CA SER A 7 16.83 -7.94 5.75
C SER A 7 16.64 -6.88 4.65
N GLN A 8 15.98 -7.23 3.54
CA GLN A 8 15.66 -6.29 2.48
C GLN A 8 14.43 -5.46 2.82
N ILE A 9 14.35 -4.30 2.18
CA ILE A 9 13.27 -3.35 2.39
C ILE A 9 12.02 -3.83 1.63
N ARG A 10 10.89 -3.88 2.33
CA ARG A 10 9.62 -4.40 1.85
C ARG A 10 8.66 -3.25 1.60
N ILE A 11 8.37 -3.05 0.32
CA ILE A 11 7.49 -2.00 -0.17
C ILE A 11 6.18 -2.65 -0.61
N ALA A 12 5.08 -2.29 0.04
CA ALA A 12 3.75 -2.75 -0.35
C ALA A 12 2.97 -1.60 -1.00
N VAL A 13 2.17 -1.92 -2.03
CA VAL A 13 1.28 -0.97 -2.70
C VAL A 13 -0.15 -1.31 -2.36
N SER A 14 -0.91 -0.32 -1.88
CA SER A 14 -2.31 -0.51 -1.51
C SER A 14 -3.14 -1.00 -2.71
N PRO A 15 -3.96 -2.06 -2.54
CA PRO A 15 -4.95 -2.44 -3.54
C PRO A 15 -6.25 -1.62 -3.40
N ILE A 16 -6.39 -0.83 -2.33
CA ILE A 16 -7.54 0.00 -2.00
C ILE A 16 -7.22 1.45 -2.31
N VAL A 17 -8.16 2.12 -2.99
CA VAL A 17 -8.15 3.56 -3.26
C VAL A 17 -9.55 4.09 -3.03
N TRP A 18 -9.70 5.15 -2.23
CA TRP A 18 -10.99 5.80 -1.96
C TRP A 18 -12.07 4.83 -1.43
N GLY A 19 -11.70 3.97 -0.48
CA GLY A 19 -12.63 3.07 0.21
C GLY A 19 -13.09 1.84 -0.60
N ASP A 20 -12.52 1.58 -1.78
CA ASP A 20 -12.75 0.33 -2.52
C ASP A 20 -11.49 -0.17 -3.24
N SER A 21 -11.51 -1.44 -3.65
CA SER A 21 -10.42 -2.01 -4.42
C SER A 21 -10.34 -1.43 -5.83
N VAL A 22 -9.13 -1.08 -6.27
CA VAL A 22 -8.86 -0.53 -7.61
C VAL A 22 -9.38 -1.49 -8.70
N ARG A 23 -9.04 -2.78 -8.57
CA ARG A 23 -9.56 -3.88 -9.40
C ARG A 23 -9.54 -5.18 -8.58
N GLY A 24 -10.45 -6.10 -8.90
CA GLY A 24 -10.45 -7.45 -8.36
C GLY A 24 -11.24 -7.59 -7.04
N PRO A 25 -11.11 -8.75 -6.36
CA PRO A 25 -12.01 -9.12 -5.27
C PRO A 25 -11.57 -8.59 -3.90
N ALA A 26 -10.46 -7.84 -3.79
CA ALA A 26 -9.87 -7.47 -2.50
C ALA A 26 -10.87 -6.74 -1.59
N GLY A 27 -11.59 -5.72 -2.10
CA GLY A 27 -12.59 -5.00 -1.31
C GLY A 27 -13.75 -5.91 -0.88
N LYS A 28 -14.19 -6.83 -1.75
CA LYS A 28 -15.22 -7.81 -1.41
C LYS A 28 -14.76 -8.76 -0.30
N ILE A 29 -13.56 -9.34 -0.43
CA ILE A 29 -12.99 -10.27 0.54
C ILE A 29 -12.82 -9.59 1.90
N MET A 30 -12.33 -8.35 1.93
CA MET A 30 -12.23 -7.57 3.17
C MET A 30 -13.59 -7.43 3.87
N ARG A 31 -14.65 -7.04 3.14
CA ARG A 31 -16.00 -6.97 3.70
C ARG A 31 -16.50 -8.32 4.21
N GLU A 32 -16.29 -9.39 3.45
CA GLU A 32 -16.72 -10.74 3.84
C GLU A 32 -16.00 -11.26 5.09
N LEU A 33 -14.76 -10.81 5.31
CA LEU A 33 -13.98 -11.11 6.51
C LEU A 33 -14.25 -10.13 7.67
N GLY A 34 -15.17 -9.16 7.50
CA GLY A 34 -15.54 -8.19 8.53
C GLY A 34 -14.55 -7.04 8.70
N TYR A 35 -13.64 -6.83 7.75
CA TYR A 35 -12.71 -5.71 7.74
C TYR A 35 -13.33 -4.45 7.12
N GLU A 36 -12.92 -3.30 7.63
CA GLU A 36 -13.14 -2.03 6.94
C GLU A 36 -12.34 -2.01 5.63
N VAL A 37 -12.97 -1.59 4.52
CA VAL A 37 -12.28 -1.47 3.23
C VAL A 37 -11.53 -0.15 3.18
N SER A 38 -10.32 -0.13 3.73
CA SER A 38 -9.45 1.05 3.73
C SER A 38 -7.98 0.67 3.53
N CYS A 39 -7.18 1.59 2.99
CA CYS A 39 -5.74 1.40 2.86
C CYS A 39 -5.06 1.27 4.24
N VAL A 40 -5.61 1.90 5.28
CA VAL A 40 -5.16 1.76 6.68
C VAL A 40 -5.31 0.32 7.16
N THR A 41 -6.46 -0.30 6.93
CA THR A 41 -6.69 -1.69 7.34
C THR A 41 -5.73 -2.64 6.63
N VAL A 42 -5.44 -2.41 5.35
CA VAL A 42 -4.43 -3.21 4.63
C VAL A 42 -3.03 -3.00 5.21
N ALA A 43 -2.66 -1.76 5.53
CA ALA A 43 -1.38 -1.47 6.18
C ALA A 43 -1.26 -2.17 7.55
N GLU A 44 -2.33 -2.18 8.34
CA GLU A 44 -2.38 -2.89 9.62
C GLU A 44 -2.17 -4.40 9.45
N LEU A 45 -2.79 -5.02 8.45
CA LEU A 45 -2.58 -6.44 8.13
C LEU A 45 -1.13 -6.76 7.75
N TYR A 46 -0.39 -5.78 7.23
CA TYR A 46 1.00 -5.95 6.79
C TYR A 46 2.04 -5.41 7.78
N ARG A 47 1.62 -4.87 8.92
CA ARG A 47 2.49 -4.17 9.89
C ARG A 47 3.70 -4.97 10.38
N ASP A 48 3.59 -6.30 10.42
CA ASP A 48 4.66 -7.17 10.90
C ASP A 48 5.86 -7.23 9.93
N PHE A 49 5.66 -6.83 8.67
CA PHE A 49 6.68 -7.00 7.62
C PHE A 49 6.74 -5.88 6.58
N CYS A 50 5.90 -4.85 6.67
CA CYS A 50 5.91 -3.76 5.70
C CYS A 50 6.74 -2.59 6.22
N ASP A 51 7.79 -2.22 5.50
CA ASP A 51 8.62 -1.07 5.85
C ASP A 51 8.06 0.22 5.24
N VAL A 52 7.59 0.14 3.99
CA VAL A 52 6.95 1.26 3.27
C VAL A 52 5.62 0.85 2.69
N PHE A 53 4.59 1.63 2.97
CA PHE A 53 3.25 1.41 2.42
C PHE A 53 2.85 2.55 1.48
N VAL A 54 2.69 2.20 0.20
CA VAL A 54 2.41 3.13 -0.90
C VAL A 54 0.89 3.26 -1.06
N ILE A 55 0.38 4.48 -0.94
CA ILE A 55 -1.04 4.80 -1.07
C ILE A 55 -1.27 5.82 -2.19
N ASP A 56 -2.50 5.86 -2.71
CA ASP A 56 -2.87 6.83 -3.73
C ASP A 56 -2.93 8.26 -3.17
N VAL A 57 -2.76 9.25 -4.05
CA VAL A 57 -2.90 10.67 -3.71
C VAL A 57 -4.26 11.02 -3.08
N GLN A 58 -5.31 10.26 -3.42
CA GLN A 58 -6.65 10.43 -2.87
C GLN A 58 -6.75 10.00 -1.40
N ASP A 59 -5.87 9.12 -0.94
CA ASP A 59 -5.89 8.56 0.43
C ASP A 59 -4.89 9.25 1.36
N LYS A 60 -4.29 10.38 0.93
CA LYS A 60 -3.23 11.10 1.67
C LYS A 60 -3.59 11.46 3.12
N GLU A 61 -4.88 11.57 3.44
CA GLU A 61 -5.36 11.86 4.79
C GLU A 61 -5.05 10.72 5.78
N HIS A 62 -4.83 9.50 5.27
CA HIS A 62 -4.50 8.32 6.06
C HIS A 62 -3.01 8.18 6.41
N CYS A 63 -2.12 9.05 5.91
CA CYS A 63 -0.68 8.96 6.20
C CYS A 63 -0.37 8.87 7.70
N LYS A 64 -0.97 9.73 8.52
CA LYS A 64 -0.72 9.73 9.98
C LYS A 64 -1.15 8.44 10.66
N ALA A 65 -2.23 7.83 10.17
CA ALA A 65 -2.72 6.56 10.69
C ALA A 65 -1.80 5.39 10.29
N ILE A 66 -1.16 5.47 9.12
CA ILE A 66 -0.17 4.47 8.68
C ILE A 66 1.15 4.65 9.45
N GLU A 67 1.59 5.90 9.67
CA GLU A 67 2.77 6.21 10.48
C GLU A 67 2.64 5.68 11.92
N SER A 68 1.45 5.79 12.52
CA SER A 68 1.22 5.28 13.88
C SER A 68 1.28 3.75 13.99
N LEU A 69 1.20 3.02 12.87
CA LEU A 69 1.44 1.58 12.80
C LEU A 69 2.94 1.22 12.77
N GLY A 70 3.82 2.22 12.68
CA GLY A 70 5.27 2.04 12.53
C GLY A 70 5.70 1.83 11.07
N ILE A 71 4.85 2.15 10.10
CA ILE A 71 5.11 1.96 8.67
C ILE A 71 5.31 3.34 8.02
N LYS A 72 6.30 3.49 7.13
CA LYS A 72 6.53 4.74 6.39
C LYS A 72 5.49 4.84 5.26
N PRO A 73 4.54 5.80 5.27
CA PRO A 73 3.66 5.98 4.14
C PRO A 73 4.41 6.65 2.98
N PHE A 74 4.10 6.26 1.76
CA PHE A 74 4.48 7.00 0.57
C PHE A 74 3.24 7.30 -0.25
N VAL A 75 3.04 8.57 -0.60
CA VAL A 75 1.88 9.01 -1.38
C VAL A 75 2.30 9.20 -2.83
N GLY A 76 1.63 8.52 -3.76
CA GLY A 76 1.91 8.65 -5.17
C GLY A 76 0.77 8.13 -6.06
N PRO A 77 0.84 8.36 -7.38
CA PRO A 77 -0.13 7.80 -8.30
C PRO A 77 0.07 6.28 -8.40
N ILE A 78 -0.88 5.48 -7.89
CA ILE A 78 -0.80 4.01 -7.94
C ILE A 78 -1.76 3.39 -8.96
N LEU A 79 -2.66 4.19 -9.54
CA LEU A 79 -3.57 3.74 -10.59
C LEU A 79 -2.82 3.51 -11.91
N MET A 80 -2.79 2.24 -12.34
CA MET A 80 -2.07 1.79 -13.54
C MET A 80 -3.03 1.59 -14.73
N ASN A 81 -3.51 2.68 -15.33
CA ASN A 81 -4.46 2.63 -16.45
C ASN A 81 -3.77 2.40 -17.81
N SER A 82 -2.49 2.75 -17.91
CA SER A 82 -1.67 2.58 -19.10
C SER A 82 -0.38 1.81 -18.81
N LYS A 83 0.33 1.37 -19.87
CA LYS A 83 1.69 0.83 -19.73
C LYS A 83 2.67 1.88 -19.20
N ALA A 84 2.47 3.15 -19.56
CA ALA A 84 3.31 4.24 -19.08
C ALA A 84 3.16 4.41 -17.55
N ASP A 85 1.93 4.31 -17.04
CA ASP A 85 1.64 4.41 -15.60
C ASP A 85 2.33 3.28 -14.83
N LYS A 86 2.28 2.05 -15.35
CA LYS A 86 2.99 0.89 -14.77
C LYS A 86 4.50 1.12 -14.67
N ILE A 87 5.10 1.64 -15.74
CA ILE A 87 6.53 1.94 -15.79
C ILE A 87 6.88 3.08 -14.83
N ALA A 88 6.05 4.13 -14.79
CA ALA A 88 6.26 5.28 -13.90
C ALA A 88 6.23 4.84 -12.44
N LEU A 89 5.19 4.09 -12.03
CA LEU A 89 5.10 3.55 -10.67
C LEU A 89 6.31 2.68 -10.35
N ALA A 90 6.67 1.73 -11.22
CA ALA A 90 7.82 0.86 -11.00
C ALA A 90 9.14 1.64 -10.81
N LYS A 91 9.38 2.70 -11.61
CA LYS A 91 10.54 3.57 -11.44
C LYS A 91 10.52 4.31 -10.10
N THR A 92 9.37 4.91 -9.76
CA THR A 92 9.20 5.58 -8.47
C THR A 92 9.52 4.65 -7.31
N LEU A 93 9.03 3.40 -7.34
CA LEU A 93 9.30 2.42 -6.28
C LEU A 93 10.77 2.02 -6.17
N LEU A 94 11.49 1.92 -7.30
CA LEU A 94 12.93 1.62 -7.32
C LEU A 94 13.79 2.77 -6.81
N GLU A 95 13.28 4.00 -6.91
CA GLU A 95 13.96 5.23 -6.48
C GLU A 95 13.58 5.65 -5.05
N LEU A 96 12.69 4.91 -4.38
CA LEU A 96 12.30 5.22 -3.00
C LEU A 96 13.50 5.10 -2.08
N ASP A 97 13.87 6.22 -1.48
CA ASP A 97 14.90 6.26 -0.47
C ASP A 97 14.31 5.89 0.90
N VAL A 98 14.81 4.78 1.41
CA VAL A 98 14.37 4.12 2.64
C VAL A 98 15.52 4.18 3.64
N ASN A 99 15.94 5.42 3.87
CA ASN A 99 16.72 5.84 5.03
C ASN A 99 15.80 6.14 6.21
#